data_AF-A0A9N8UYL1-F1
#
_entry.id   AF-A0A9N8UYL1-F1
#
_cell.length_a   1.000
_cell.length_b   1.000
_cell.length_c   1.000
_cell.angle_alpha   90.00
_cell.angle_beta   90.00
_cell.angle_gamma   90.00
#
_symmetry.space_group_name_H-M   'P 1'
#
loop_
_entity.id
_entity.type
_entity.pdbx_description
1 polymer ?
#
loop_
_entity_poly.entity_id
_entity_poly.type
_entity_poly.pdbx_seq_one_letter_code
_entity_poly.pdbx_strand_id
1 'polypeptide(L)'
;MSLINRVFPSIAQEFGRAFSLLEDPLFNTALRSGTRFPSSFTSTEYFRPSVDICETDKSYVVEAEVPGMKKDDLSVEFTNDNTLVLKGKIEKFTRGDNIRTIEATPETAGGAIPADKATEGVTTEGSSTEGSSTTAVQQQTSGEVSERSPVYWSSERVLGNFQRSFQFPGRIDPENVKANYKDGILSIVVPKGFVVLCPEELEDMWHVYNLISIGDQLKASTIRRIQNESATGSVDSERIRLTLTISVDKVDFDPQGGILRIRGRNVVENKYVKLGMYHTIDLELNRNFTLLKQEWDIIALERVQEACDITKQADVAAVVLQEGLANLCLVTHSMTIVRQRVEQSIPRKRKGNVTNYEKGLQKFYDQVMKAIMRHVNFEVVKVVILASPGFDQLHEYIFAEAVKQDIRQLIENKSKFVLIHCSSGHKHSLQEVLQDTTIQSQLTDTKYAQESVALDKFYKMLNDNPDKAFYGWDHVKKAEERGAIGTLLVSDELFRAADISTRKKYIHLVESVRSMGGKVLLFSSLHVSGEQLNQLTGVAAILNFPLPDIEEEENYE
;
A
#
# COMPACT_ATOMS: atom_id res chain seq x y z
N MET A 1 16.03 25.39 18.56
CA MET A 1 16.61 25.25 19.91
C MET A 1 15.73 24.26 20.65
N SER A 2 16.16 23.09 21.10
CA SER A 2 17.45 22.42 21.06
C SER A 2 17.20 20.94 21.40
N LEU A 3 17.98 20.07 20.77
CA LEU A 3 18.52 18.82 21.30
C LEU A 3 17.97 18.35 22.66
N ILE A 4 17.24 17.23 22.66
CA ILE A 4 17.49 16.00 23.45
C ILE A 4 16.62 14.92 22.78
N ASN A 5 17.11 14.40 21.66
CA ASN A 5 16.61 13.19 21.02
C ASN A 5 17.85 12.45 20.52
N ARG A 6 18.48 11.70 21.43
CA ARG A 6 19.50 10.66 21.18
C ARG A 6 19.88 10.08 22.54
N VAL A 7 20.07 8.76 22.56
CA VAL A 7 20.24 7.87 23.73
C VAL A 7 18.86 7.57 24.36
N PHE A 8 18.10 6.53 24.00
CA PHE A 8 18.38 5.09 24.09
C PHE A 8 17.41 4.28 23.19
N PRO A 9 17.86 3.55 22.14
CA PRO A 9 17.03 2.55 21.45
C PRO A 9 17.20 1.13 22.03
N SER A 10 18.24 0.88 22.84
CA SER A 10 18.66 -0.49 23.21
C SER A 10 17.90 -1.10 24.39
N ILE A 11 17.16 -0.32 25.17
CA ILE A 11 16.45 -0.83 26.36
C ILE A 11 15.05 -1.35 25.99
N ALA A 12 14.37 -0.73 25.02
CA ALA A 12 13.03 -1.16 24.58
C ALA A 12 13.04 -2.54 23.90
N GLN A 13 14.13 -2.90 23.22
CA GLN A 13 14.29 -4.20 22.58
C GLN A 13 14.63 -5.32 23.58
N GLU A 14 15.31 -5.00 24.69
CA GLU A 14 15.56 -5.93 25.80
C GLU A 14 14.30 -6.16 26.65
N PHE A 15 13.45 -5.16 26.85
CA PHE A 15 12.16 -5.33 27.53
C PHE A 15 11.18 -6.22 26.75
N GLY A 16 11.16 -6.15 25.41
CA GLY A 16 10.33 -7.04 24.59
C GLY A 16 10.65 -8.53 24.79
N ARG A 17 11.93 -8.89 24.97
CA ARG A 17 12.36 -10.26 25.25
C ARG A 17 12.11 -10.70 26.69
N ALA A 18 12.15 -9.77 27.66
CA ALA A 18 11.77 -10.05 29.04
C ALA A 18 10.25 -10.30 29.19
N PHE A 19 9.43 -9.66 28.35
CA PHE A 19 7.97 -9.83 28.38
C PHE A 19 7.45 -11.00 27.54
N SER A 20 8.19 -11.52 26.56
CA SER A 20 7.83 -12.78 25.88
C SER A 20 7.92 -14.00 26.81
N LEU A 21 8.77 -13.95 27.85
CA LEU A 21 8.82 -14.96 28.91
C LEU A 21 7.58 -14.94 29.82
N LEU A 22 6.84 -13.83 29.87
CA LEU A 22 5.55 -13.69 30.58
C LEU A 22 4.37 -14.23 29.76
N GLU A 23 4.63 -14.68 28.53
CA GLU A 23 3.68 -15.30 27.60
C GLU A 23 3.92 -16.82 27.43
N ASP A 24 4.95 -17.38 28.09
CA ASP A 24 5.22 -18.81 28.07
C ASP A 24 4.10 -19.62 28.75
N PRO A 25 3.57 -20.68 28.10
CA PRO A 25 2.60 -21.60 28.69
C PRO A 25 3.12 -22.29 29.98
N LEU A 26 4.45 -22.41 30.12
CA LEU A 26 5.11 -22.98 31.30
C LEU A 26 5.04 -22.05 32.51
N PHE A 27 5.15 -20.73 32.33
CA PHE A 27 4.92 -19.74 33.40
C PHE A 27 3.45 -19.76 33.86
N ASN A 28 2.54 -19.98 32.91
CA ASN A 28 1.09 -20.12 33.13
C ASN A 28 0.72 -21.33 34.00
N THR A 29 1.53 -22.41 33.99
CA THR A 29 1.32 -23.57 34.88
C THR A 29 1.83 -23.31 36.30
N ALA A 30 2.90 -22.52 36.45
CA ALA A 30 3.48 -22.19 37.75
C ALA A 30 2.59 -21.24 38.58
N LEU A 31 1.94 -20.27 37.93
CA LEU A 31 0.97 -19.37 38.59
C LEU A 31 -0.32 -20.08 39.02
N ARG A 32 -0.72 -21.17 38.33
CA ARG A 32 -1.88 -21.98 38.71
C ARG A 32 -1.58 -23.03 39.79
N SER A 33 -0.31 -23.41 40.00
CA SER A 33 0.07 -24.51 40.89
C SER A 33 0.54 -24.10 42.30
N GLY A 34 0.44 -22.82 42.68
CA GLY A 34 0.65 -22.40 44.06
C GLY A 34 2.08 -22.56 44.58
N THR A 35 3.09 -22.52 43.70
CA THR A 35 4.49 -22.44 44.12
C THR A 35 4.82 -21.02 44.60
N ARG A 36 5.21 -20.88 45.87
CA ARG A 36 5.52 -19.59 46.51
C ARG A 36 6.90 -19.09 46.10
N PHE A 37 6.96 -17.98 45.37
CA PHE A 37 8.17 -17.18 45.20
C PHE A 37 8.32 -16.15 46.34
N PRO A 38 9.57 -15.77 46.71
CA PRO A 38 9.83 -14.88 47.83
C PRO A 38 9.35 -13.44 47.55
N SER A 39 8.78 -12.83 48.59
CA SER A 39 8.04 -11.56 48.59
C SER A 39 8.97 -10.33 48.58
N SER A 40 9.53 -9.97 47.44
CA SER A 40 10.27 -8.69 47.29
C SER A 40 9.99 -7.92 45.99
N PHE A 41 9.01 -8.35 45.20
CA PHE A 41 8.43 -7.52 44.15
C PHE A 41 7.03 -7.11 44.59
N THR A 42 6.86 -5.86 45.05
CA THR A 42 5.54 -5.22 45.05
C THR A 42 5.17 -4.95 43.60
N SER A 43 4.65 -5.96 42.90
CA SER A 43 3.99 -5.78 41.62
C SER A 43 2.75 -4.93 41.86
N THR A 44 2.65 -3.77 41.23
CA THR A 44 1.34 -3.18 40.93
C THR A 44 0.50 -4.32 40.32
N GLU A 45 -0.59 -4.72 41.00
CA GLU A 45 -1.43 -5.84 40.59
C GLU A 45 -2.03 -5.49 39.21
N TYR A 46 -1.42 -5.99 38.15
CA TYR A 46 -1.97 -5.87 36.81
C TYR A 46 -3.08 -6.90 36.66
N PHE A 47 -4.33 -6.46 36.65
CA PHE A 47 -5.45 -7.32 36.28
C PHE A 47 -5.30 -7.70 34.80
N ARG A 48 -5.56 -8.97 34.42
CA ARG A 48 -5.55 -9.41 33.02
C ARG A 48 -6.99 -9.77 32.61
N PRO A 49 -7.71 -8.89 31.89
CA PRO A 49 -9.06 -9.22 31.45
C PRO A 49 -9.07 -10.36 30.43
N SER A 50 -10.10 -11.19 30.52
CA SER A 50 -10.45 -12.19 29.50
C SER A 50 -10.83 -11.48 28.21
N VAL A 51 -10.25 -11.90 27.09
CA VAL A 51 -10.52 -11.29 25.79
C VAL A 51 -10.64 -12.37 24.73
N ASP A 52 -11.73 -12.31 23.98
CA ASP A 52 -11.96 -13.12 22.79
C ASP A 52 -11.77 -12.26 21.54
N ILE A 53 -11.19 -12.85 20.50
CA ILE A 53 -10.95 -12.19 19.21
C ILE A 53 -11.50 -13.09 18.13
N CYS A 54 -12.40 -12.56 17.30
CA CYS A 54 -12.89 -13.27 16.11
C CYS A 54 -12.68 -12.43 14.84
N GLU A 55 -12.37 -13.11 13.75
CA GLU A 55 -12.19 -12.51 12.44
C GLU A 55 -13.45 -12.72 11.59
N THR A 56 -13.94 -11.64 10.98
CA THR A 56 -14.98 -11.68 9.96
C THR A 56 -14.40 -11.24 8.61
N ASP A 57 -15.17 -11.39 7.54
CA ASP A 57 -14.73 -10.96 6.19
C ASP A 57 -14.34 -9.48 6.12
N LYS A 58 -14.94 -8.63 6.97
CA LYS A 58 -14.80 -7.16 6.91
C LYS A 58 -14.12 -6.53 8.12
N SER A 59 -14.03 -7.22 9.26
CA SER A 59 -13.53 -6.65 10.51
C SER A 59 -13.02 -7.72 11.47
N TYR A 60 -12.14 -7.32 12.39
CA TYR A 60 -11.84 -8.05 13.60
C TYR A 60 -12.78 -7.58 14.71
N VAL A 61 -13.36 -8.49 15.47
CA VAL A 61 -14.17 -8.17 16.65
C VAL A 61 -13.39 -8.63 17.88
N VAL A 62 -13.15 -7.69 18.79
CA VAL A 62 -12.47 -7.94 20.07
C VAL A 62 -13.49 -7.73 21.18
N GLU A 63 -13.74 -8.78 21.96
CA GLU A 63 -14.64 -8.75 23.11
C GLU A 63 -13.84 -8.93 24.39
N ALA A 64 -13.84 -7.91 25.25
CA ALA A 64 -13.09 -7.90 26.50
C ALA A 64 -14.04 -7.82 27.70
N GLU A 65 -13.87 -8.73 28.65
CA GLU A 65 -14.59 -8.71 29.93
C GLU A 65 -13.90 -7.76 30.91
N VAL A 66 -14.53 -6.62 31.16
CA VAL A 66 -14.05 -5.56 32.06
C VAL A 66 -15.15 -5.12 33.04
N PRO A 67 -15.65 -6.03 33.90
CA PRO A 67 -16.75 -5.73 34.82
C PRO A 67 -16.34 -4.71 35.88
N GLY A 68 -17.26 -3.79 36.20
CA GLY A 68 -17.06 -2.79 37.25
C GLY A 68 -16.30 -1.53 36.85
N MET A 69 -15.96 -1.38 35.57
CA MET A 69 -15.36 -0.15 35.01
C MET A 69 -16.44 0.80 34.45
N LYS A 70 -16.21 2.11 34.56
CA LYS A 70 -16.97 3.10 33.80
C LYS A 70 -16.36 3.21 32.40
N LYS A 71 -17.16 3.69 31.45
CA LYS A 71 -16.71 3.89 30.05
C LYS A 71 -15.51 4.85 29.96
N ASP A 72 -15.47 5.86 30.83
CA ASP A 72 -14.42 6.91 30.82
C ASP A 72 -13.07 6.41 31.36
N ASP A 73 -13.07 5.28 32.08
CA ASP A 73 -11.87 4.68 32.67
C ASP A 73 -11.19 3.65 31.74
N LEU A 74 -11.74 3.46 30.54
CA LEU A 74 -11.24 2.58 29.48
C LEU A 74 -10.63 3.41 28.35
N SER A 75 -9.37 3.14 27.99
CA SER A 75 -8.74 3.73 26.80
C SER A 75 -8.44 2.66 25.76
N VAL A 76 -8.77 2.98 24.51
CA VAL A 76 -8.48 2.17 23.34
C VAL A 76 -7.56 2.99 22.45
N GLU A 77 -6.35 2.51 22.25
CA GLU A 77 -5.31 3.18 21.46
C GLU A 77 -4.83 2.27 20.33
N PHE A 78 -4.36 2.86 19.24
CA PHE A 78 -3.70 2.14 18.16
C PHE A 78 -2.26 2.61 18.10
N THR A 79 -1.30 1.71 18.34
CA THR A 79 0.13 2.05 18.30
C THR A 79 0.68 1.99 16.88
N ASN A 80 0.22 0.98 16.11
CA ASN A 80 0.61 0.72 14.73
C ASN A 80 -0.62 0.39 13.89
N ASP A 81 -0.43 0.30 12.57
CA ASP A 81 -1.41 -0.05 11.53
C ASP A 81 -2.12 -1.40 11.70
N ASN A 82 -1.71 -2.24 12.65
CA ASN A 82 -2.25 -3.57 12.92
C ASN A 82 -2.36 -3.90 14.42
N THR A 83 -2.10 -2.94 15.33
CA THR A 83 -2.00 -3.22 16.77
C THR A 83 -2.97 -2.37 17.59
N LEU A 84 -3.91 -3.03 18.27
CA LEU A 84 -4.84 -2.45 19.23
C LEU A 84 -4.28 -2.57 20.64
N VAL A 85 -4.25 -1.48 21.38
CA VAL A 85 -3.87 -1.43 22.79
C VAL A 85 -5.08 -1.04 23.62
N LEU A 86 -5.52 -1.94 24.49
CA LEU A 86 -6.59 -1.71 25.45
C LEU A 86 -5.98 -1.46 26.83
N LYS A 87 -6.30 -0.32 27.44
CA LYS A 87 -5.90 0.01 28.80
C LYS A 87 -7.11 0.35 29.64
N GLY A 88 -6.98 0.16 30.95
CA GLY A 88 -7.96 0.69 31.89
C GLY A 88 -7.48 0.57 33.33
N LYS A 89 -8.19 1.24 34.22
CA LYS A 89 -7.86 1.31 35.64
C LYS A 89 -9.10 1.05 36.48
N ILE A 90 -9.01 0.08 37.37
CA ILE A 90 -10.02 -0.15 38.41
C ILE A 90 -9.42 0.34 39.73
N GLU A 91 -9.92 1.46 40.23
CA GLU A 91 -9.48 1.99 41.52
C GLU A 91 -10.03 1.14 42.67
N LYS A 92 -9.20 0.96 43.71
CA LYS A 92 -9.66 0.39 44.97
C LYS A 92 -10.66 1.36 45.60
N PHE A 93 -11.90 0.91 45.79
CA PHE A 93 -12.86 1.61 46.64
C PHE A 93 -12.29 1.69 48.06
N THR A 94 -11.77 2.87 48.43
CA THR A 94 -11.38 3.19 49.80
C THR A 94 -12.55 3.98 50.38
N ARG A 95 -13.22 3.47 51.43
CA ARG A 95 -14.49 4.07 51.85
C ARG A 95 -14.27 5.43 52.51
N GLY A 96 -14.70 6.47 51.80
CA GLY A 96 -15.52 7.56 52.33
C GLY A 96 -16.98 7.46 51.85
N ASP A 97 -17.25 6.89 50.67
CA ASP A 97 -18.60 6.86 50.09
C ASP A 97 -19.18 5.44 50.01
N ASN A 98 -20.31 5.25 50.70
CA ASN A 98 -21.38 4.29 50.39
C ASN A 98 -21.03 2.78 50.24
N ILE A 99 -20.69 2.11 51.36
CA ILE A 99 -21.18 0.72 51.52
C ILE A 99 -22.68 0.83 51.73
N ARG A 100 -23.46 0.24 50.83
CA ARG A 100 -24.91 0.09 50.98
C ARG A 100 -25.15 -0.67 52.28
N THR A 101 -25.58 0.04 53.32
CA THR A 101 -26.15 -0.56 54.52
C THR A 101 -27.41 -1.27 54.05
N ILE A 102 -27.37 -2.59 53.92
CA ILE A 102 -28.59 -3.38 53.89
C ILE A 102 -29.09 -3.32 55.34
N GLU A 103 -30.01 -2.41 55.62
CA GLU A 103 -30.71 -2.38 56.90
C GLU A 103 -31.54 -3.66 57.00
N ALA A 104 -31.08 -4.59 57.82
CA ALA A 104 -31.90 -5.70 58.26
C ALA A 104 -32.88 -5.15 59.31
N THR A 105 -34.16 -5.01 58.94
CA THR A 105 -35.25 -4.83 59.91
C THR A 105 -35.52 -6.16 60.62
N PRO A 106 -35.60 -6.19 61.96
CA PRO A 106 -35.91 -7.42 62.68
C PRO A 106 -37.41 -7.72 62.58
N GLU A 107 -37.65 -8.99 62.31
CA GLU A 107 -38.89 -9.73 62.08
C GLU A 107 -40.14 -9.29 62.87
N THR A 108 -41.29 -9.30 62.21
CA THR A 108 -42.52 -9.82 62.83
C THR A 108 -43.12 -10.88 61.91
N ALA A 109 -43.40 -12.02 62.52
CA ALA A 109 -43.77 -13.27 61.91
C ALA A 109 -45.03 -13.21 61.00
N GLY A 110 -44.98 -14.04 59.96
CA GLY A 110 -46.16 -14.77 59.49
C GLY A 110 -46.84 -14.24 58.23
N GLY A 111 -46.76 -15.04 57.17
CA GLY A 111 -47.94 -15.30 56.34
C GLY A 111 -47.97 -14.70 54.94
N ALA A 112 -47.80 -15.62 53.98
CA ALA A 112 -48.47 -15.67 52.69
C ALA A 112 -48.10 -14.66 51.58
N ILE A 113 -47.76 -15.28 50.43
CA ILE A 113 -47.81 -14.72 49.08
C ILE A 113 -49.26 -14.28 48.79
N PRO A 114 -49.47 -13.10 48.16
CA PRO A 114 -50.24 -13.15 46.92
C PRO A 114 -49.69 -12.23 45.81
N ALA A 115 -50.05 -12.66 44.61
CA ALA A 115 -49.84 -12.01 43.33
C ALA A 115 -50.74 -10.76 43.14
N ASP A 116 -50.46 -10.10 42.00
CA ASP A 116 -51.34 -9.27 41.18
C ASP A 116 -51.38 -7.74 41.36
N LYS A 117 -51.09 -7.11 40.21
CA LYS A 117 -51.75 -5.94 39.59
C LYS A 117 -51.46 -4.50 40.06
N ALA A 118 -50.82 -3.82 39.10
CA ALA A 118 -51.37 -2.69 38.34
C ALA A 118 -51.21 -1.25 38.85
N THR A 119 -50.74 -0.44 37.88
CA THR A 119 -51.15 0.92 37.51
C THR A 119 -50.73 2.13 38.36
N GLU A 120 -50.09 3.06 37.61
CA GLU A 120 -50.23 4.53 37.66
C GLU A 120 -49.74 5.23 38.94
N GLY A 121 -48.83 6.20 38.88
CA GLY A 121 -48.75 7.35 37.98
C GLY A 121 -48.98 8.62 38.80
N VAL A 122 -48.45 9.76 38.33
CA VAL A 122 -48.67 11.14 38.86
C VAL A 122 -47.72 11.50 40.03
N THR A 123 -46.59 12.16 39.74
CA THR A 123 -46.37 13.63 39.71
C THR A 123 -46.75 14.32 41.04
N THR A 124 -46.08 15.33 41.56
CA THR A 124 -45.50 16.53 40.92
C THR A 124 -44.79 17.31 42.04
N GLU A 125 -43.73 18.03 41.67
CA GLU A 125 -43.38 19.39 42.17
C GLU A 125 -43.23 19.62 43.69
N GLY A 126 -42.19 20.29 44.18
CA GLY A 126 -41.25 21.19 43.53
C GLY A 126 -40.90 22.30 44.52
N SER A 127 -39.74 22.91 44.28
CA SER A 127 -39.32 24.25 44.72
C SER A 127 -39.05 24.41 46.22
N SER A 128 -37.76 24.49 46.61
CA SER A 128 -36.99 25.74 46.76
C SER A 128 -37.41 26.46 48.06
N THR A 129 -36.55 27.12 48.82
CA THR A 129 -35.51 28.09 48.43
C THR A 129 -34.80 28.50 49.72
N GLU A 130 -33.52 28.90 49.60
CA GLU A 130 -32.85 29.98 50.37
C GLU A 130 -32.90 29.96 51.91
N GLY A 131 -31.82 30.17 52.66
CA GLY A 131 -30.52 30.73 52.36
C GLY A 131 -29.91 31.24 53.67
N SER A 132 -28.61 31.53 53.58
CA SER A 132 -27.86 32.45 54.44
C SER A 132 -27.45 32.03 55.87
N SER A 133 -26.17 31.68 55.96
CA SER A 133 -25.15 32.27 56.85
C SER A 133 -25.45 32.44 58.33
N THR A 134 -24.63 31.79 59.17
CA THR A 134 -23.92 32.51 60.25
C THR A 134 -22.68 31.75 60.66
N THR A 135 -21.56 32.48 60.64
CA THR A 135 -20.25 32.08 61.15
C THR A 135 -20.27 32.09 62.67
N ALA A 136 -19.97 30.95 63.30
CA ALA A 136 -19.55 30.88 64.70
C ALA A 136 -18.36 29.94 64.80
N VAL A 137 -17.17 30.53 65.02
CA VAL A 137 -15.97 29.80 65.40
C VAL A 137 -16.03 29.56 66.89
N GLN A 138 -16.09 28.30 67.33
CA GLN A 138 -15.66 27.91 68.67
C GLN A 138 -15.09 26.48 68.68
N GLN A 139 -13.77 26.45 68.88
CA GLN A 139 -12.95 25.47 69.59
C GLN A 139 -13.06 23.98 69.26
N GLN A 140 -11.90 23.52 68.76
CA GLN A 140 -11.38 22.16 68.78
C GLN A 140 -11.66 21.42 70.10
N THR A 141 -12.28 20.26 69.98
CA THR A 141 -11.87 19.05 70.72
C THR A 141 -11.68 17.94 69.70
N SER A 142 -10.42 17.67 69.37
CA SER A 142 -9.96 16.51 68.62
C SER A 142 -10.23 15.24 69.41
N GLY A 143 -11.34 14.57 69.12
CA GLY A 143 -11.52 13.15 69.38
C GLY A 143 -11.19 12.39 68.10
N GLU A 144 -9.98 11.84 68.00
CA GLU A 144 -9.66 10.83 66.99
C GLU A 144 -10.55 9.61 67.22
N VAL A 145 -11.63 9.50 66.45
CA VAL A 145 -12.28 8.21 66.23
C VAL A 145 -11.48 7.53 65.14
N SER A 146 -10.55 6.66 65.53
CA SER A 146 -9.87 5.78 64.57
C SER A 146 -10.94 4.86 63.95
N GLU A 147 -11.40 5.17 62.74
CA GLU A 147 -12.21 4.25 61.96
C GLU A 147 -11.41 2.96 61.77
N ARG A 148 -11.89 1.86 62.36
CA ARG A 148 -11.28 0.54 62.13
C ARG A 148 -11.44 0.20 60.66
N SER A 149 -10.31 0.02 59.97
CA SER A 149 -10.27 -0.51 58.61
C SER A 149 -11.10 -1.79 58.51
N PRO A 150 -11.95 -1.96 57.48
CA PRO A 150 -12.76 -3.15 57.33
C PRO A 150 -11.87 -4.40 57.29
N VAL A 151 -12.23 -5.41 58.10
CA VAL A 151 -11.54 -6.70 58.09
C VAL A 151 -12.11 -7.52 56.93
N TYR A 152 -11.34 -7.62 55.85
CA TYR A 152 -11.64 -8.51 54.74
C TYR A 152 -11.46 -9.96 55.19
N TRP A 153 -12.53 -10.77 55.11
CA TRP A 153 -12.45 -12.21 55.34
C TRP A 153 -11.97 -12.97 54.11
N SER A 154 -12.32 -12.49 52.91
CA SER A 154 -11.80 -12.96 51.61
C SER A 154 -11.92 -11.82 50.60
N SER A 155 -10.95 -11.70 49.69
CA SER A 155 -10.95 -10.73 48.59
C SER A 155 -10.47 -11.42 47.32
N GLU A 156 -11.42 -11.74 46.45
CA GLU A 156 -11.17 -12.45 45.17
C GLU A 156 -11.20 -11.51 43.96
N ARG A 157 -11.65 -10.27 44.16
CA ARG A 157 -11.72 -9.26 43.08
C ARG A 157 -10.33 -8.74 42.78
N VAL A 158 -9.92 -8.85 41.52
CA VAL A 158 -8.65 -8.29 41.06
C VAL A 158 -8.86 -6.81 40.75
N LEU A 159 -8.16 -5.94 41.47
CA LEU A 159 -8.25 -4.49 41.35
C LEU A 159 -6.88 -3.97 40.89
N GLY A 160 -6.86 -2.99 40.00
CA GLY A 160 -5.61 -2.43 39.48
C GLY A 160 -5.71 -1.93 38.04
N ASN A 161 -4.55 -1.64 37.47
CA ASN A 161 -4.44 -1.21 36.08
C ASN A 161 -4.30 -2.43 35.19
N PHE A 162 -4.75 -2.33 33.94
CA PHE A 162 -4.43 -3.32 32.94
C PHE A 162 -4.02 -2.65 31.63
N GLN A 163 -3.17 -3.35 30.88
CA GLN A 163 -2.82 -3.00 29.52
C GLN A 163 -2.67 -4.31 28.74
N ARG A 164 -3.40 -4.44 27.63
CA ARG A 164 -3.29 -5.55 26.69
C ARG A 164 -3.09 -5.02 25.29
N SER A 165 -2.22 -5.68 24.53
CA SER A 165 -1.96 -5.37 23.14
C SER A 165 -2.35 -6.57 22.28
N PHE A 166 -3.08 -6.31 21.21
CA PHE A 166 -3.57 -7.31 20.28
C PHE A 166 -3.10 -6.95 18.88
N GLN A 167 -2.35 -7.87 18.26
CA GLN A 167 -1.85 -7.70 16.91
C GLN A 167 -2.76 -8.45 15.94
N PHE A 168 -3.24 -7.76 14.92
CA PHE A 168 -4.07 -8.34 13.86
C PHE A 168 -3.22 -8.78 12.67
N PRO A 169 -3.65 -9.84 11.94
CA PRO A 169 -2.94 -10.30 10.74
C PRO A 169 -2.91 -9.29 9.60
N GLY A 170 -3.97 -8.48 9.45
CA GLY A 170 -4.11 -7.47 8.40
C GLY A 170 -4.11 -6.04 8.94
N ARG A 171 -3.88 -5.08 8.04
CA ARG A 171 -4.01 -3.66 8.36
C ARG A 171 -5.46 -3.36 8.75
N ILE A 172 -5.61 -2.56 9.79
CA ILE A 172 -6.91 -2.13 10.29
C ILE A 172 -7.17 -0.67 9.92
N ASP A 173 -8.43 -0.30 9.83
CA ASP A 173 -8.85 1.08 9.61
C ASP A 173 -9.18 1.74 10.96
N PRO A 174 -8.24 2.47 11.58
CA PRO A 174 -8.44 3.05 12.90
C PRO A 174 -9.52 4.16 12.91
N GLU A 175 -9.82 4.78 11.76
CA GLU A 175 -10.80 5.87 11.68
C GLU A 175 -12.25 5.37 11.79
N ASN A 176 -12.51 4.13 11.36
CA ASN A 176 -13.86 3.54 11.33
C ASN A 176 -14.12 2.52 12.45
N VAL A 177 -13.30 2.52 13.50
CA VAL A 177 -13.44 1.62 14.65
C VAL A 177 -14.71 1.96 15.45
N LYS A 178 -15.51 0.95 15.76
CA LYS A 178 -16.70 1.09 16.59
C LYS A 178 -16.51 0.33 17.89
N ALA A 179 -16.68 1.00 19.02
CA ALA A 179 -16.65 0.38 20.34
C ALA A 179 -18.01 0.52 21.03
N ASN A 180 -18.48 -0.57 21.64
CA ASN A 180 -19.68 -0.61 22.47
C ASN A 180 -19.33 -1.22 23.83
N TYR A 181 -19.83 -0.64 24.91
CA TYR A 181 -19.64 -1.14 26.26
C TYR A 181 -21.00 -1.36 26.91
N LYS A 182 -21.31 -2.62 27.23
CA LYS A 182 -22.59 -3.01 27.81
C LYS A 182 -22.37 -4.15 28.80
N ASP A 183 -22.98 -4.03 29.98
CA ASP A 183 -23.01 -5.07 31.03
C ASP A 183 -21.63 -5.62 31.44
N GLY A 184 -20.59 -4.76 31.42
CA GLY A 184 -19.22 -5.16 31.78
C GLY A 184 -18.42 -5.79 30.64
N ILE A 185 -18.97 -5.87 29.43
CA ILE A 185 -18.29 -6.37 28.23
C ILE A 185 -18.04 -5.20 27.27
N LEU A 186 -16.79 -5.04 26.86
CA LEU A 186 -16.35 -4.10 25.84
C LEU A 186 -16.20 -4.83 24.51
N SER A 187 -17.03 -4.50 23.52
CA SER A 187 -16.97 -5.03 22.16
C SER A 187 -16.41 -3.97 21.22
N ILE A 188 -15.30 -4.27 20.55
CA ILE A 188 -14.60 -3.39 19.61
C ILE A 188 -14.61 -4.04 18.24
N VAL A 189 -15.24 -3.38 17.26
CA VAL A 189 -15.24 -3.77 15.86
C VAL A 189 -14.19 -2.94 15.14
N VAL A 190 -13.15 -3.61 14.67
CA VAL A 190 -11.99 -3.03 13.99
C VAL A 190 -12.06 -3.41 12.50
N PRO A 191 -12.44 -2.49 11.59
CA PRO A 191 -12.56 -2.81 10.17
C PRO A 191 -11.22 -3.14 9.52
N LYS A 192 -11.23 -4.02 8.52
CA LYS A 192 -10.06 -4.29 7.68
C LYS A 192 -9.79 -3.11 6.74
N GLY A 193 -8.52 -2.77 6.54
CA GLY A 193 -8.10 -1.66 5.69
C GLY A 193 -8.39 -1.91 4.20
N PHE A 194 -9.19 -1.02 3.60
CA PHE A 194 -9.45 -1.00 2.15
C PHE A 194 -8.95 0.33 1.58
N VAL A 195 -8.54 0.33 0.31
CA VAL A 195 -8.13 1.56 -0.38
C VAL A 195 -9.09 1.80 -1.54
N VAL A 196 -9.62 3.02 -1.62
CA VAL A 196 -10.43 3.48 -2.75
C VAL A 196 -9.52 4.28 -3.68
N LEU A 197 -9.41 3.85 -4.93
CA LEU A 197 -8.55 4.47 -5.94
C LEU A 197 -9.39 4.87 -7.16
N CYS A 198 -8.98 5.94 -7.83
CA CYS A 198 -9.57 6.42 -9.08
C CYS A 198 -8.44 6.60 -10.10
N PRO A 199 -8.32 5.73 -11.12
CA PRO A 199 -7.30 5.88 -12.15
C PRO A 199 -7.74 6.97 -13.15
N GLU A 200 -6.96 8.03 -13.31
CA GLU A 200 -7.25 9.16 -14.19
C GLU A 200 -6.57 8.98 -15.55
N GLU A 201 -5.36 8.42 -15.55
CA GLU A 201 -4.51 8.25 -16.73
C GLU A 201 -4.25 6.78 -17.10
N LEU A 202 -3.74 6.58 -18.32
CA LEU A 202 -3.33 5.25 -18.79
C LEU A 202 -2.17 4.67 -17.96
N GLU A 203 -1.33 5.53 -17.38
CA GLU A 203 -0.23 5.13 -16.50
C GLU A 203 -0.74 4.61 -15.15
N ASP A 204 -1.83 5.17 -14.62
CA ASP A 204 -2.45 4.66 -13.40
C ASP A 204 -2.90 3.22 -13.57
N MET A 205 -3.39 2.84 -14.75
CA MET A 205 -3.78 1.45 -15.02
C MET A 205 -2.60 0.47 -14.89
N TRP A 206 -1.38 0.90 -15.22
CA TRP A 206 -0.16 0.13 -14.99
C TRP A 206 0.17 0.01 -13.49
N HIS A 207 0.06 1.10 -12.74
CA HIS A 207 0.25 1.06 -11.29
C HIS A 207 -0.78 0.16 -10.60
N VAL A 208 -2.04 0.23 -11.01
CA VAL A 208 -3.12 -0.64 -10.52
C VAL A 208 -2.89 -2.10 -10.91
N TYR A 209 -2.44 -2.35 -12.14
CA TYR A 209 -2.08 -3.70 -12.59
C TYR A 209 -1.05 -4.32 -11.66
N ASN A 210 -0.01 -3.57 -11.27
CA ASN A 210 1.06 -4.01 -10.37
C ASN A 210 0.68 -4.01 -8.88
N LEU A 211 -0.44 -3.40 -8.52
CA LEU A 211 -0.95 -3.40 -7.14
C LEU A 211 -1.81 -4.63 -6.84
N ILE A 212 -2.59 -5.07 -7.82
CA ILE A 212 -3.57 -6.14 -7.66
C ILE A 212 -2.91 -7.51 -7.79
N SER A 213 -3.05 -8.33 -6.77
CA SER A 213 -2.58 -9.71 -6.73
C SER A 213 -3.72 -10.72 -6.80
N ILE A 214 -3.38 -11.95 -7.16
CA ILE A 214 -4.29 -13.09 -7.11
C ILE A 214 -4.70 -13.32 -5.63
N GLY A 215 -5.99 -13.49 -5.39
CA GLY A 215 -6.56 -13.65 -4.04
C GLY A 215 -7.01 -12.35 -3.37
N ASP A 216 -6.64 -11.18 -3.90
CA ASP A 216 -7.18 -9.90 -3.42
C ASP A 216 -8.67 -9.79 -3.76
N GLN A 217 -9.41 -8.97 -3.00
CA GLN A 217 -10.81 -8.66 -3.30
C GLN A 217 -10.92 -7.27 -3.94
N LEU A 218 -11.62 -7.19 -5.07
CA LEU A 218 -11.84 -5.97 -5.82
C LEU A 218 -13.33 -5.66 -5.89
N LYS A 219 -13.72 -4.45 -5.52
CA LYS A 219 -15.08 -3.93 -5.70
C LYS A 219 -15.08 -2.81 -6.74
N ALA A 220 -15.81 -3.00 -7.84
CA ALA A 220 -15.90 -2.02 -8.92
C ALA A 220 -17.24 -2.09 -9.67
N SER A 221 -17.56 -1.03 -10.40
CA SER A 221 -18.72 -1.00 -11.28
C SER A 221 -18.46 -1.77 -12.57
N THR A 222 -19.35 -2.66 -12.96
CA THR A 222 -19.30 -3.42 -14.22
C THR A 222 -20.66 -3.39 -14.92
N ILE A 223 -20.68 -3.62 -16.22
CA ILE A 223 -21.90 -3.82 -16.99
C ILE A 223 -22.11 -5.32 -17.19
N ARG A 224 -23.34 -5.80 -17.02
CA ARG A 224 -23.72 -7.19 -17.33
C ARG A 224 -24.98 -7.19 -18.17
N ARG A 225 -25.00 -8.02 -19.21
CA ARG A 225 -26.23 -8.36 -19.93
C ARG A 225 -26.99 -9.41 -19.14
N ILE A 226 -28.20 -9.10 -18.74
CA ILE A 226 -29.10 -10.00 -18.02
C ILE A 226 -30.19 -10.42 -18.99
N GLN A 227 -30.48 -11.71 -19.01
CA GLN A 227 -31.60 -12.27 -19.76
C GLN A 227 -32.75 -12.47 -18.77
N ASN A 228 -33.87 -11.80 -19.02
CA ASN A 228 -35.09 -11.95 -18.24
C ASN A 228 -36.04 -12.84 -19.05
N GLU A 229 -36.44 -13.98 -18.48
CA GLU A 229 -37.46 -14.83 -19.06
C GLU A 229 -38.82 -14.43 -18.51
N SER A 230 -39.73 -13.98 -19.38
CA SER A 230 -41.11 -13.67 -19.00
C SER A 230 -41.93 -14.95 -18.85
N ALA A 231 -43.02 -14.92 -18.07
CA ALA A 231 -43.91 -16.07 -17.87
C ALA A 231 -44.53 -16.62 -19.17
N THR A 232 -44.53 -15.82 -20.24
CA THR A 232 -44.98 -16.18 -21.60
C THR A 232 -43.89 -16.84 -22.47
N GLY A 233 -42.69 -17.08 -21.93
CA GLY A 233 -41.57 -17.73 -22.63
C GLY A 233 -40.74 -16.80 -23.54
N SER A 234 -41.03 -15.50 -23.56
CA SER A 234 -40.20 -14.52 -24.28
C SER A 234 -38.95 -14.17 -23.48
N VAL A 235 -37.79 -14.17 -24.16
CA VAL A 235 -36.49 -13.79 -23.58
C VAL A 235 -36.22 -12.34 -23.95
N ASP A 236 -36.18 -11.45 -22.97
CA ASP A 236 -35.70 -10.08 -23.14
C ASP A 236 -34.30 -9.94 -22.57
N SER A 237 -33.48 -9.07 -23.16
CA SER A 237 -32.10 -8.88 -22.72
C SER A 237 -31.77 -7.42 -22.46
N GLU A 238 -31.44 -7.12 -21.21
CA GLU A 238 -31.14 -5.77 -20.74
C GLU A 238 -29.68 -5.67 -20.31
N ARG A 239 -29.05 -4.52 -20.51
CA ARG A 239 -27.69 -4.24 -20.03
C ARG A 239 -27.78 -3.36 -18.79
N ILE A 240 -27.41 -3.91 -17.63
CA ILE A 240 -27.49 -3.21 -16.35
C ILE A 240 -26.08 -2.98 -15.83
N ARG A 241 -25.82 -1.76 -15.33
CA ARG A 241 -24.61 -1.43 -14.58
C ARG A 241 -24.80 -1.81 -13.12
N LEU A 242 -23.86 -2.55 -12.56
CA LEU A 242 -23.93 -3.09 -11.22
C LEU A 242 -22.55 -3.09 -10.59
N THR A 243 -22.50 -2.96 -9.26
CA THR A 243 -21.25 -3.01 -8.51
C THR A 243 -21.05 -4.43 -7.99
N LEU A 244 -19.95 -5.07 -8.36
CA LEU A 244 -19.58 -6.41 -7.87
C LEU A 244 -18.36 -6.34 -6.99
N THR A 245 -18.28 -7.27 -6.05
CA THR A 245 -17.06 -7.55 -5.27
C THR A 245 -16.57 -8.93 -5.68
N ILE A 246 -15.45 -8.98 -6.38
CA ILE A 246 -14.85 -10.22 -6.89
C ILE A 246 -13.56 -10.54 -6.14
N SER A 247 -13.32 -11.84 -5.89
CA SER A 247 -12.00 -12.36 -5.54
C SER A 247 -11.21 -12.55 -6.83
N VAL A 248 -10.03 -11.95 -6.92
CA VAL A 248 -9.22 -11.91 -8.13
C VAL A 248 -8.58 -13.27 -8.38
N ASP A 249 -8.86 -13.86 -9.54
CA ASP A 249 -8.22 -15.09 -10.02
C ASP A 249 -7.12 -14.78 -11.05
N LYS A 250 -7.37 -13.80 -11.94
CA LYS A 250 -6.43 -13.41 -13.00
C LYS A 250 -6.56 -11.93 -13.34
N VAL A 251 -5.43 -11.30 -13.64
CA VAL A 251 -5.35 -9.89 -14.07
C VAL A 251 -4.62 -9.83 -15.42
N ASP A 252 -5.28 -9.26 -16.42
CA ASP A 252 -4.75 -9.05 -17.77
C ASP A 252 -4.67 -7.54 -18.06
N PHE A 253 -3.52 -7.07 -18.53
CA PHE A 253 -3.29 -5.67 -18.90
C PHE A 253 -2.84 -5.56 -20.34
N ASP A 254 -3.44 -4.61 -21.06
CA ASP A 254 -3.01 -4.21 -22.41
C ASP A 254 -2.31 -2.85 -22.35
N PRO A 255 -0.99 -2.76 -22.56
CA PRO A 255 -0.25 -1.51 -22.54
C PRO A 255 -0.63 -0.51 -23.64
N GLN A 256 -1.11 -0.98 -24.80
CA GLN A 256 -1.45 -0.10 -25.92
C GLN A 256 -2.84 0.52 -25.74
N GLY A 257 -3.80 -0.31 -25.34
CA GLY A 257 -5.18 0.11 -25.07
C GLY A 257 -5.39 0.73 -23.69
N GLY A 258 -4.47 0.51 -22.75
CA GLY A 258 -4.62 0.89 -21.33
C GLY A 258 -5.82 0.23 -20.67
N ILE A 259 -6.21 -0.96 -21.13
CA ILE A 259 -7.37 -1.68 -20.62
C ILE A 259 -6.86 -2.71 -19.61
N LEU A 260 -7.37 -2.61 -18.37
CA LEU A 260 -7.09 -3.55 -17.29
C LEU A 260 -8.32 -4.42 -17.05
N ARG A 261 -8.19 -5.72 -17.34
CA ARG A 261 -9.25 -6.72 -17.17
C ARG A 261 -8.95 -7.63 -15.99
N ILE A 262 -9.91 -7.73 -15.08
CA ILE A 262 -9.75 -8.48 -13.84
C ILE A 262 -10.83 -9.55 -13.79
N ARG A 263 -10.40 -10.81 -13.90
CA ARG A 263 -11.28 -11.96 -13.80
C ARG A 263 -11.29 -12.47 -12.36
N GLY A 264 -12.48 -12.75 -11.85
CA GLY A 264 -12.63 -13.25 -10.50
C GLY A 264 -13.97 -13.89 -10.22
N ARG A 265 -14.11 -14.46 -9.02
CA ARG A 265 -15.36 -15.03 -8.51
C ARG A 265 -16.09 -14.03 -7.62
N ASN A 266 -17.40 -13.93 -7.77
CA ASN A 266 -18.20 -13.04 -6.94
C ASN A 266 -18.23 -13.50 -5.48
N VAL A 267 -17.85 -12.61 -4.56
CA VAL A 267 -17.79 -12.88 -3.10
C VAL A 267 -19.06 -12.41 -2.39
N VAL A 268 -19.77 -11.44 -2.95
CA VAL A 268 -20.98 -10.89 -2.35
C VAL A 268 -22.16 -11.16 -3.26
N GLU A 269 -23.19 -11.82 -2.75
CA GLU A 269 -24.41 -12.06 -3.52
C GLU A 269 -25.06 -10.74 -3.98
N ASN A 270 -25.53 -10.73 -5.22
CA ASN A 270 -26.23 -9.60 -5.82
C ASN A 270 -27.50 -10.11 -6.51
N LYS A 271 -28.52 -9.25 -6.66
CA LYS A 271 -29.81 -9.58 -7.28
C LYS A 271 -29.67 -10.28 -8.64
N TYR A 272 -28.62 -9.95 -9.39
CA TYR A 272 -28.38 -10.46 -10.75
C TYR A 272 -27.19 -11.43 -10.85
N VAL A 273 -26.40 -11.58 -9.79
CA VAL A 273 -25.17 -12.39 -9.80
C VAL A 273 -25.10 -13.23 -8.54
N LYS A 274 -25.20 -14.54 -8.72
CA LYS A 274 -25.10 -15.51 -7.62
C LYS A 274 -23.69 -15.50 -7.02
N LEU A 275 -23.60 -15.93 -5.75
CA LEU A 275 -22.34 -16.14 -5.06
C LEU A 275 -21.46 -17.15 -5.82
N GLY A 276 -20.16 -16.89 -5.91
CA GLY A 276 -19.18 -17.76 -6.55
C GLY A 276 -19.17 -17.74 -8.08
N MET A 277 -20.12 -17.05 -8.73
CA MET A 277 -20.14 -16.94 -10.18
C MET A 277 -18.95 -16.12 -10.68
N TYR A 278 -18.33 -16.61 -11.75
CA TYR A 278 -17.26 -15.90 -12.44
C TYR A 278 -17.77 -14.64 -13.13
N HIS A 279 -16.99 -13.58 -13.01
CA HIS A 279 -17.21 -12.31 -13.71
C HIS A 279 -15.86 -11.67 -14.06
N THR A 280 -15.83 -10.94 -15.17
CA THR A 280 -14.66 -10.13 -15.56
C THR A 280 -15.05 -8.67 -15.46
N ILE A 281 -14.28 -7.92 -14.66
CA ILE A 281 -14.42 -6.48 -14.50
C ILE A 281 -13.36 -5.82 -15.36
N ASP A 282 -13.80 -4.96 -16.28
CA ASP A 282 -12.93 -4.05 -16.99
C ASP A 282 -12.90 -2.74 -16.20
N LEU A 283 -11.72 -2.33 -15.73
CA LEU A 283 -11.57 -1.06 -15.03
C LEU A 283 -11.65 0.10 -16.05
N GLU A 284 -12.47 1.10 -15.70
CA GLU A 284 -12.65 2.31 -16.50
C GLU A 284 -11.87 3.47 -15.88
N LEU A 285 -11.34 4.37 -16.72
CA LEU A 285 -10.74 5.63 -16.26
C LEU A 285 -11.78 6.52 -15.58
N ASN A 286 -11.34 7.35 -14.64
CA ASN A 286 -12.14 8.29 -13.86
C ASN A 286 -13.29 7.62 -13.10
N ARG A 287 -13.11 6.36 -12.69
CA ARG A 287 -14.06 5.63 -11.86
C ARG A 287 -13.40 5.00 -10.66
N ASN A 288 -14.04 5.22 -9.52
CA ASN A 288 -13.58 4.67 -8.26
C ASN A 288 -13.75 3.15 -8.25
N PHE A 289 -12.71 2.47 -7.82
CA PHE A 289 -12.76 1.07 -7.40
C PHE A 289 -12.18 0.95 -5.99
N THR A 290 -12.58 -0.10 -5.29
CA THR A 290 -12.07 -0.40 -3.95
C THR A 290 -11.25 -1.68 -4.00
N LEU A 291 -10.02 -1.61 -3.53
CA LEU A 291 -9.13 -2.74 -3.40
C LEU A 291 -9.01 -3.13 -1.92
N LEU A 292 -9.23 -4.41 -1.65
CA LEU A 292 -9.06 -5.03 -0.35
C LEU A 292 -7.96 -6.09 -0.49
N LYS A 293 -6.85 -5.87 0.22
CA LYS A 293 -5.73 -6.80 0.27
C LYS A 293 -5.68 -7.45 1.64
N GLN A 294 -5.17 -8.68 1.70
CA GLN A 294 -4.87 -9.33 2.98
C GLN A 294 -3.70 -8.64 3.69
N GLU A 295 -2.62 -8.40 2.94
CA GLU A 295 -1.43 -7.67 3.38
C GLU A 295 -1.11 -6.53 2.40
N TRP A 296 -0.75 -5.38 2.97
CA TRP A 296 -0.27 -4.20 2.26
C TRP A 296 1.22 -4.06 2.52
N ASP A 297 2.01 -4.38 1.50
CA ASP A 297 3.47 -4.31 1.59
C ASP A 297 3.96 -2.86 1.42
N ILE A 298 5.17 -2.56 1.88
CA ILE A 298 5.80 -1.24 1.73
C ILE A 298 5.87 -0.84 0.25
N ILE A 299 6.18 -1.79 -0.64
CA ILE A 299 6.25 -1.59 -2.09
C ILE A 299 4.89 -1.23 -2.69
N ALA A 300 3.81 -1.82 -2.17
CA ALA A 300 2.46 -1.49 -2.61
C ALA A 300 2.08 -0.06 -2.23
N LEU A 301 2.42 0.37 -1.02
CA LEU A 301 2.17 1.74 -0.54
C LEU A 301 3.00 2.77 -1.30
N GLU A 302 4.29 2.52 -1.49
CA GLU A 302 5.18 3.38 -2.26
C GLU A 302 4.70 3.53 -3.71
N ARG A 303 4.19 2.45 -4.31
CA ARG A 303 3.61 2.51 -5.66
C ARG A 303 2.36 3.37 -5.74
N VAL A 304 1.49 3.32 -4.72
CA VAL A 304 0.31 4.20 -4.66
C VAL A 304 0.76 5.66 -4.50
N GLN A 305 1.75 5.93 -3.65
CA GLN A 305 2.31 7.27 -3.49
C GLN A 305 2.97 7.79 -4.76
N GLU A 306 3.70 6.93 -5.48
CA GLU A 306 4.32 7.26 -6.76
C GLU A 306 3.28 7.61 -7.82
N ALA A 307 2.19 6.84 -7.91
CA ALA A 307 1.10 7.11 -8.85
C ALA A 307 0.35 8.43 -8.54
N CYS A 308 0.24 8.81 -7.26
CA CYS A 308 -0.43 10.06 -6.86
C CYS A 308 0.42 11.33 -7.07
N ASP A 309 1.70 11.20 -7.44
CA ASP A 309 2.59 12.35 -7.57
C ASP A 309 2.52 12.97 -8.97
N ILE A 310 1.71 14.04 -9.09
CA ILE A 310 1.47 14.79 -10.33
C ILE A 310 2.77 15.35 -10.93
N THR A 311 3.80 15.61 -10.11
CA THR A 311 5.06 16.22 -10.59
C THR A 311 5.85 15.30 -11.53
N LYS A 312 5.52 14.01 -11.58
CA LYS A 312 6.27 12.95 -12.26
C LYS A 312 5.62 12.45 -13.57
N GLN A 313 4.59 13.13 -14.09
CA GLN A 313 3.90 12.73 -15.34
C GLN A 313 4.79 12.89 -16.59
N ALA A 314 4.51 12.06 -17.60
CA ALA A 314 5.34 11.75 -18.77
C ALA A 314 5.99 12.92 -19.53
N ASP A 315 7.25 12.70 -19.94
CA ASP A 315 8.20 13.75 -20.29
C ASP A 315 8.64 13.78 -21.76
N VAL A 316 8.65 12.63 -22.46
CA VAL A 316 9.43 12.49 -23.70
C VAL A 316 8.68 11.75 -24.81
N ALA A 317 8.65 12.36 -25.98
CA ALA A 317 8.31 11.66 -27.22
C ALA A 317 9.61 11.34 -27.97
N ALA A 318 9.75 10.11 -28.47
CA ALA A 318 10.92 9.69 -29.25
C ALA A 318 10.48 9.09 -30.58
N VAL A 319 11.10 9.54 -31.67
CA VAL A 319 10.92 9.02 -33.02
C VAL A 319 12.23 8.40 -33.44
N VAL A 320 12.28 7.07 -33.46
CA VAL A 320 13.45 6.33 -33.95
C VAL A 320 13.19 5.96 -35.40
N LEU A 321 14.07 6.40 -36.30
CA LEU A 321 13.87 6.27 -37.75
C LEU A 321 15.07 5.65 -38.47
N GLN A 322 14.75 4.93 -39.54
CA GLN A 322 15.66 4.39 -40.54
C GLN A 322 14.97 4.47 -41.92
N GLU A 323 15.70 4.26 -43.02
CA GLU A 323 15.11 4.23 -44.36
C GLU A 323 13.96 3.20 -44.43
N GLY A 324 12.72 3.71 -44.53
CA GLY A 324 11.51 2.91 -44.69
C GLY A 324 10.91 2.36 -43.41
N LEU A 325 11.46 2.70 -42.23
CA LEU A 325 10.93 2.26 -40.94
C LEU A 325 11.05 3.39 -39.91
N ALA A 326 9.95 3.74 -39.27
CA ALA A 326 9.92 4.66 -38.15
C ALA A 326 9.05 4.13 -37.02
N ASN A 327 9.53 4.25 -35.79
CA ASN A 327 8.79 3.92 -34.58
C ASN A 327 8.58 5.21 -33.77
N LEU A 328 7.31 5.58 -33.59
CA LEU A 328 6.91 6.64 -32.70
C LEU A 328 6.65 6.05 -31.31
N CYS A 329 7.50 6.43 -30.36
CA CYS A 329 7.47 6.00 -28.98
C CYS A 329 7.11 7.18 -28.07
N LEU A 330 6.28 6.92 -27.06
CA LEU A 330 6.12 7.80 -25.92
C LEU A 330 6.79 7.12 -24.73
N VAL A 331 7.74 7.82 -24.13
CA VAL A 331 8.45 7.38 -22.93
C VAL A 331 7.81 8.10 -21.76
N THR A 332 7.01 7.37 -21.00
CA THR A 332 6.45 7.85 -19.75
C THR A 332 7.39 7.51 -18.60
N HIS A 333 7.02 7.90 -17.38
CA HIS A 333 7.82 7.64 -16.19
C HIS A 333 8.02 6.13 -15.93
N SER A 334 6.98 5.32 -16.18
CA SER A 334 7.00 3.88 -15.90
C SER A 334 7.02 2.99 -17.14
N MET A 335 6.72 3.47 -18.36
CA MET A 335 6.62 2.60 -19.53
C MET A 335 7.07 3.27 -20.83
N THR A 336 7.58 2.46 -21.76
CA THR A 336 7.85 2.88 -23.14
C THR A 336 6.76 2.32 -24.06
N ILE A 337 5.86 3.19 -24.53
CA ILE A 337 4.74 2.79 -25.42
C ILE A 337 5.10 3.10 -26.87
N VAL A 338 5.09 2.09 -27.73
CA VAL A 338 5.13 2.30 -29.20
C VAL A 338 3.71 2.64 -29.67
N ARG A 339 3.48 3.90 -30.04
CA ARG A 339 2.15 4.38 -30.48
C ARG A 339 1.86 4.06 -31.93
N GLN A 340 2.84 4.25 -32.79
CA GLN A 340 2.69 4.00 -34.23
C GLN A 340 4.00 3.46 -34.80
N ARG A 341 3.89 2.34 -35.52
CA ARG A 341 4.94 1.84 -36.41
C ARG A 341 4.57 2.24 -37.84
N VAL A 342 5.49 2.93 -38.52
CA VAL A 342 5.35 3.33 -39.92
C VAL A 342 6.38 2.55 -40.71
N GLU A 343 5.92 1.69 -41.60
CA GLU A 343 6.76 0.86 -42.46
C GLU A 343 6.39 1.10 -43.92
N GLN A 344 7.35 1.58 -44.70
CA GLN A 344 7.17 1.90 -46.11
C GLN A 344 8.38 1.44 -46.92
N SER A 345 8.13 0.67 -47.99
CA SER A 345 9.19 0.24 -48.90
C SER A 345 9.69 1.40 -49.77
N ILE A 346 10.89 1.91 -49.48
CA ILE A 346 11.54 2.97 -50.26
C ILE A 346 12.35 2.33 -51.40
N PRO A 347 12.08 2.65 -52.68
CA PRO A 347 12.83 2.09 -53.81
C PRO A 347 14.30 2.55 -53.77
N ARG A 348 15.28 1.65 -53.86
CA ARG A 348 16.71 2.00 -53.85
C ARG A 348 17.09 3.00 -54.96
N LYS A 349 18.04 3.90 -54.66
CA LYS A 349 18.62 4.84 -55.65
C LYS A 349 19.24 4.06 -56.82
N ARG A 350 18.75 4.30 -58.04
CA ARG A 350 19.31 3.76 -59.29
C ARG A 350 19.82 4.90 -60.17
N LYS A 351 20.93 4.68 -60.87
CA LYS A 351 21.52 5.65 -61.81
C LYS A 351 20.50 5.92 -62.93
N GLY A 352 19.93 7.12 -62.97
CA GLY A 352 18.91 7.56 -63.94
C GLY A 352 17.49 7.75 -63.39
N ASN A 353 17.13 7.17 -62.24
CA ASN A 353 15.78 7.28 -61.63
C ASN A 353 15.86 7.63 -60.14
N VAL A 354 16.35 8.83 -59.84
CA VAL A 354 16.43 9.36 -58.45
C VAL A 354 15.06 9.88 -57.96
N THR A 355 14.21 10.34 -58.88
CA THR A 355 12.90 10.93 -58.58
C THR A 355 11.93 9.99 -57.85
N ASN A 356 11.99 8.69 -58.12
CA ASN A 356 11.15 7.70 -57.44
C ASN A 356 11.60 7.43 -56.00
N TYR A 357 12.92 7.52 -55.72
CA TYR A 357 13.45 7.45 -54.37
C TYR A 357 12.99 8.68 -53.56
N GLU A 358 13.15 9.87 -54.12
CA GLU A 358 12.73 11.13 -53.46
C GLU A 358 11.23 11.16 -53.16
N LYS A 359 10.38 10.76 -54.13
CA LYS A 359 8.93 10.64 -53.90
C LYS A 359 8.57 9.60 -52.85
N GLY A 360 9.32 8.50 -52.78
CA GLY A 360 9.15 7.47 -51.76
C GLY A 360 9.47 8.00 -50.37
N LEU A 361 10.60 8.71 -50.25
CA LEU A 361 11.06 9.33 -49.01
C LEU A 361 10.11 10.44 -48.54
N GLN A 362 9.62 11.28 -49.45
CA GLN A 362 8.66 12.35 -49.14
C GLN A 362 7.36 11.76 -48.56
N LYS A 363 6.81 10.72 -49.19
CA LYS A 363 5.62 10.02 -48.67
C LYS A 363 5.85 9.41 -47.28
N PHE A 364 7.05 8.88 -47.05
CA PHE A 364 7.42 8.31 -45.75
C PHE A 364 7.47 9.41 -44.68
N TYR A 365 8.12 10.54 -44.96
CA TYR A 365 8.15 11.67 -44.04
C TYR A 365 6.76 12.28 -43.78
N ASP A 366 5.90 12.35 -44.78
CA ASP A 366 4.51 12.78 -44.59
C ASP A 366 3.75 11.87 -43.63
N GLN A 367 3.96 10.55 -43.71
CA GLN A 367 3.35 9.59 -42.79
C GLN A 367 3.90 9.74 -41.37
N VAL A 368 5.21 9.93 -41.22
CA VAL A 368 5.86 10.17 -39.91
C VAL A 368 5.35 11.47 -39.29
N MET A 369 5.29 12.55 -40.08
CA MET A 369 4.79 13.86 -39.62
C MET A 369 3.32 13.76 -39.17
N LYS A 370 2.47 13.07 -39.93
CA LYS A 370 1.07 12.80 -39.53
C LYS A 370 0.97 11.94 -38.27
N ALA A 371 1.87 10.96 -38.10
CA ALA A 371 1.91 10.14 -36.89
C ALA A 371 2.27 10.96 -35.65
N ILE A 372 3.27 11.85 -35.76
CA ILE A 372 3.65 12.77 -34.67
C ILE A 372 2.46 13.63 -34.27
N MET A 373 1.81 14.30 -35.23
CA MET A 373 0.65 15.17 -34.93
C MET A 373 -0.54 14.42 -34.31
N ARG A 374 -0.75 13.15 -34.68
CA ARG A 374 -1.88 12.37 -34.17
C ARG A 374 -1.67 11.87 -32.75
N HIS A 375 -0.44 11.54 -32.38
CA HIS A 375 -0.15 10.77 -31.17
C HIS A 375 0.68 11.53 -30.13
N VAL A 376 1.33 12.64 -30.50
CA VAL A 376 2.12 13.47 -29.59
C VAL A 376 1.30 14.69 -29.18
N ASN A 377 1.03 14.82 -27.89
CA ASN A 377 0.50 16.06 -27.32
C ASN A 377 1.68 16.94 -26.86
N PHE A 378 1.90 18.04 -27.58
CA PHE A 378 3.01 18.95 -27.30
C PHE A 378 2.83 19.77 -26.02
N GLU A 379 1.65 19.82 -25.42
CA GLU A 379 1.45 20.49 -24.12
C GLU A 379 2.02 19.67 -22.97
N VAL A 380 1.87 18.34 -23.04
CA VAL A 380 2.32 17.40 -22.01
C VAL A 380 3.81 17.07 -22.16
N VAL A 381 4.27 16.85 -23.40
CA VAL A 381 5.65 16.41 -23.66
C VAL A 381 6.66 17.56 -23.47
N LYS A 382 7.73 17.30 -22.70
CA LYS A 382 8.84 18.23 -22.47
C LYS A 382 9.77 18.30 -23.69
N VAL A 383 10.17 17.15 -24.24
CA VAL A 383 11.10 17.06 -25.38
C VAL A 383 10.66 16.02 -26.42
N VAL A 384 10.87 16.33 -27.70
CA VAL A 384 10.62 15.44 -28.84
C VAL A 384 11.95 15.07 -29.49
N ILE A 385 12.33 13.81 -29.34
CA ILE A 385 13.60 13.29 -29.84
C ILE A 385 13.41 12.73 -31.25
N LEU A 386 14.26 13.15 -32.17
CA LEU A 386 14.38 12.61 -33.53
C LEU A 386 15.71 11.87 -33.64
N ALA A 387 15.65 10.54 -33.64
CA ALA A 387 16.82 9.67 -33.63
C ALA A 387 16.99 8.95 -34.97
N SER A 388 18.17 9.06 -35.59
CA SER A 388 18.44 8.40 -36.87
C SER A 388 19.92 8.01 -37.07
N PRO A 389 20.22 6.98 -37.89
CA PRO A 389 21.59 6.58 -38.25
C PRO A 389 22.19 7.50 -39.34
N GLY A 390 22.28 8.81 -39.06
CA GLY A 390 22.83 9.82 -39.97
C GLY A 390 21.83 10.42 -40.96
N PHE A 391 20.55 10.48 -40.59
CA PHE A 391 19.43 10.94 -41.41
C PHE A 391 18.81 12.25 -40.86
N ASP A 392 19.57 13.34 -40.92
CA ASP A 392 19.15 14.66 -40.37
C ASP A 392 18.05 15.37 -41.19
N GLN A 393 17.72 14.84 -42.37
CA GLN A 393 16.81 15.46 -43.33
C GLN A 393 15.35 15.53 -42.85
N LEU A 394 14.93 14.67 -41.91
CA LEU A 394 13.55 14.66 -41.41
C LEU A 394 13.23 15.93 -40.64
N HIS A 395 14.13 16.39 -39.78
CA HIS A 395 13.91 17.60 -38.98
C HIS A 395 13.72 18.83 -39.87
N GLU A 396 14.60 18.99 -40.87
CA GLU A 396 14.47 20.06 -41.85
C GLU A 396 13.17 19.94 -42.66
N TYR A 397 12.80 18.71 -43.07
CA TYR A 397 11.57 18.46 -43.80
C TYR A 397 10.32 18.84 -43.01
N ILE A 398 10.21 18.41 -41.74
CA ILE A 398 9.06 18.69 -40.87
C ILE A 398 8.84 20.20 -40.75
N PHE A 399 9.91 20.98 -40.51
CA PHE A 399 9.76 22.43 -40.35
C PHE A 399 9.55 23.16 -41.68
N ALA A 400 10.18 22.71 -42.76
CA ALA A 400 9.91 23.27 -44.09
C ALA A 400 8.46 23.06 -44.50
N GLU A 401 7.89 21.88 -44.22
CA GLU A 401 6.51 21.55 -44.54
C GLU A 401 5.53 22.21 -43.57
N ALA A 402 5.87 22.34 -42.28
CA ALA A 402 5.08 23.07 -41.31
C ALA A 402 4.92 24.56 -41.68
N VAL A 403 5.97 25.20 -42.20
CA VAL A 403 5.90 26.59 -42.69
C VAL A 403 5.04 26.68 -43.95
N LYS A 404 5.13 25.72 -44.87
CA LYS A 404 4.29 25.71 -46.09
C LYS A 404 2.81 25.49 -45.79
N GLN A 405 2.50 24.63 -44.82
CA GLN A 405 1.14 24.26 -44.45
C GLN A 405 0.57 25.11 -43.30
N ASP A 406 1.33 26.08 -42.79
CA ASP A 406 0.99 26.95 -41.65
C ASP A 406 0.56 26.17 -40.38
N ILE A 407 1.27 25.08 -40.07
CA ILE A 407 1.00 24.23 -38.90
C ILE A 407 1.62 24.87 -37.65
N ARG A 408 0.84 25.70 -36.95
CA ARG A 408 1.29 26.47 -35.76
C ARG A 408 1.88 25.59 -34.64
N GLN A 409 1.26 24.44 -34.36
CA GLN A 409 1.68 23.55 -33.26
C GLN A 409 3.15 23.10 -33.38
N LEU A 410 3.64 22.87 -34.60
CA LEU A 410 5.03 22.49 -34.84
C LEU A 410 5.96 23.70 -34.77
N ILE A 411 5.54 24.84 -35.33
CA ILE A 411 6.36 26.07 -35.37
C ILE A 411 6.62 26.60 -33.94
N GLU A 412 5.59 26.64 -33.10
CA GLU A 412 5.70 27.11 -31.71
C GLU A 412 6.57 26.19 -30.85
N ASN A 413 6.50 24.87 -31.07
CA ASN A 413 7.23 23.88 -30.31
C ASN A 413 8.59 23.48 -30.92
N LYS A 414 9.13 24.28 -31.86
CA LYS A 414 10.39 23.98 -32.54
C LYS A 414 11.57 23.75 -31.59
N SER A 415 11.62 24.48 -30.47
CA SER A 415 12.67 24.33 -29.45
C SER A 415 12.65 23.00 -28.71
N LYS A 416 11.51 22.27 -28.73
CA LYS A 416 11.38 20.95 -28.09
C LYS A 416 11.97 19.82 -28.95
N PHE A 417 12.25 20.06 -30.23
CA PHE A 417 12.77 19.03 -31.11
C PHE A 417 14.30 18.92 -30.98
N VAL A 418 14.79 17.73 -30.64
CA VAL A 418 16.21 17.44 -30.49
C VAL A 418 16.62 16.33 -31.47
N LEU A 419 17.68 16.58 -32.23
CA LEU A 419 18.26 15.64 -33.18
C LEU A 419 19.35 14.81 -32.52
N ILE A 420 19.28 13.49 -32.70
CA ILE A 420 20.21 12.52 -32.10
C ILE A 420 20.61 11.46 -33.12
N HIS A 421 21.86 11.03 -33.02
CA HIS A 421 22.35 9.90 -33.79
C HIS A 421 21.95 8.59 -33.10
N CYS A 422 21.48 7.60 -33.86
CA CYS A 422 21.24 6.27 -33.32
C CYS A 422 21.74 5.19 -34.27
N SER A 423 22.07 4.01 -33.75
CA SER A 423 22.56 2.88 -34.55
C SER A 423 21.52 2.29 -35.51
N SER A 424 20.23 2.21 -35.10
CA SER A 424 19.17 1.62 -35.92
C SER A 424 17.79 2.28 -35.72
N GLY A 425 16.82 2.02 -36.61
CA GLY A 425 15.44 2.54 -36.52
C GLY A 425 14.51 1.80 -35.55
N HIS A 426 15.00 0.80 -34.82
CA HIS A 426 14.18 -0.11 -34.02
C HIS A 426 14.03 0.34 -32.55
N LYS A 427 13.08 -0.27 -31.81
CA LYS A 427 12.80 0.05 -30.39
C LYS A 427 14.05 0.00 -29.50
N HIS A 428 14.96 -0.95 -29.73
CA HIS A 428 16.15 -1.11 -28.88
C HIS A 428 17.10 0.10 -28.95
N SER A 429 17.15 0.81 -30.08
CA SER A 429 18.01 2.00 -30.21
C SER A 429 17.55 3.17 -29.33
N LEU A 430 16.32 3.14 -28.84
CA LEU A 430 15.81 4.15 -27.91
C LEU A 430 16.66 4.20 -26.63
N GLN A 431 17.28 3.08 -26.25
CA GLN A 431 18.22 3.04 -25.13
C GLN A 431 19.46 3.90 -25.38
N GLU A 432 20.12 3.73 -26.54
CA GLU A 432 21.30 4.50 -26.94
C GLU A 432 20.98 6.01 -26.93
N VAL A 433 19.84 6.35 -27.53
CA VAL A 433 19.34 7.73 -27.64
C VAL A 433 19.10 8.39 -26.29
N LEU A 434 18.56 7.63 -25.33
CA LEU A 434 18.28 8.16 -24.01
C LEU A 434 19.50 8.17 -23.07
N GLN A 435 20.58 7.46 -23.43
CA GLN A 435 21.86 7.51 -22.72
C GLN A 435 22.71 8.73 -23.11
N ASP A 436 22.39 9.40 -24.21
CA ASP A 436 23.15 10.55 -24.66
C ASP A 436 23.13 11.71 -23.66
N THR A 437 24.32 12.31 -23.48
CA THR A 437 24.56 13.38 -22.51
C THR A 437 23.70 14.63 -22.74
N THR A 438 23.38 14.94 -24.01
CA THR A 438 22.51 16.05 -24.38
C THR A 438 21.11 15.88 -23.79
N ILE A 439 20.57 14.67 -23.84
CA ILE A 439 19.25 14.32 -23.32
C ILE A 439 19.27 14.14 -21.82
N GLN A 440 20.28 13.49 -21.26
CA GLN A 440 20.40 13.35 -19.81
C GLN A 440 20.41 14.71 -19.09
N SER A 441 21.03 15.74 -19.70
CA SER A 441 21.02 17.10 -19.15
C SER A 441 19.63 17.75 -19.16
N GLN A 442 18.76 17.35 -20.08
CA GLN A 442 17.38 17.85 -20.19
C GLN A 442 16.39 17.00 -19.39
N LEU A 443 16.75 15.75 -19.07
CA LEU A 443 15.92 14.76 -18.39
C LEU A 443 16.37 14.43 -16.96
N THR A 444 17.16 15.30 -16.32
CA THR A 444 17.78 15.05 -15.00
C THR A 444 16.79 14.62 -13.92
N ASP A 445 15.56 15.13 -14.01
CA ASP A 445 14.55 14.97 -12.97
C ASP A 445 13.61 13.77 -13.22
N THR A 446 13.81 13.03 -14.31
CA THR A 446 12.99 11.88 -14.67
C THR A 446 13.47 10.61 -13.97
N LYS A 447 12.56 9.75 -13.49
CA LYS A 447 12.95 8.45 -12.89
C LYS A 447 13.75 7.60 -13.86
N TYR A 448 13.36 7.62 -15.13
CA TYR A 448 14.08 6.91 -16.17
C TYR A 448 15.56 7.31 -16.24
N ALA A 449 15.89 8.61 -16.16
CA ALA A 449 17.28 9.03 -16.17
C ALA A 449 18.08 8.42 -15.01
N GLN A 450 17.47 8.32 -13.81
CA GLN A 450 18.11 7.68 -12.66
C GLN A 450 18.30 6.18 -12.87
N GLU A 451 17.32 5.49 -13.44
CA GLU A 451 17.38 4.07 -13.79
C GLU A 451 18.47 3.77 -14.81
N SER A 452 18.53 4.57 -15.88
CA SER A 452 19.51 4.42 -16.97
C SER A 452 20.94 4.62 -16.46
N VAL A 453 21.16 5.67 -15.64
CA VAL A 453 22.46 5.92 -14.99
C VAL A 453 22.86 4.78 -14.05
N ALA A 454 21.90 4.20 -13.31
CA ALA A 454 22.19 3.09 -12.42
C ALA A 454 22.58 1.81 -13.17
N LEU A 455 21.88 1.48 -14.26
CA LEU A 455 22.22 0.34 -15.13
C LEU A 455 23.58 0.51 -15.82
N ASP A 456 23.86 1.70 -16.36
CA ASP A 456 25.15 1.99 -16.98
C ASP A 456 26.28 1.89 -15.94
N LYS A 457 26.07 2.41 -14.73
CA LYS A 457 27.02 2.22 -13.62
C LYS A 457 27.23 0.75 -13.28
N PHE A 458 26.17 -0.07 -13.29
CA PHE A 458 26.27 -1.51 -13.07
C PHE A 458 27.14 -2.19 -14.13
N TYR A 459 26.89 -1.95 -15.42
CA TYR A 459 27.69 -2.52 -16.51
C TYR A 459 29.15 -2.04 -16.50
N LYS A 460 29.39 -0.77 -16.17
CA LYS A 460 30.75 -0.24 -15.98
C LYS A 460 31.47 -0.95 -14.85
N MET A 461 30.81 -1.16 -13.71
CA MET A 461 31.40 -1.88 -12.58
C MET A 461 31.67 -3.34 -12.92
N LEU A 462 30.80 -4.00 -13.68
CA LEU A 462 31.02 -5.38 -14.12
C LEU A 462 32.29 -5.52 -14.99
N ASN A 463 32.60 -4.52 -15.82
CA ASN A 463 33.79 -4.50 -16.65
C ASN A 463 35.06 -4.08 -15.89
N ASP A 464 34.95 -3.08 -15.02
CA ASP A 464 36.10 -2.47 -14.32
C ASP A 464 36.50 -3.24 -13.05
N ASN A 465 35.52 -3.72 -12.27
CA ASN A 465 35.70 -4.38 -10.97
C ASN A 465 34.61 -5.45 -10.74
N PRO A 466 34.80 -6.69 -11.22
CA PRO A 466 33.77 -7.73 -11.16
C PRO A 466 33.27 -8.00 -9.72
N ASP A 467 34.16 -7.97 -8.73
CA ASP A 467 33.85 -8.21 -7.32
C ASP A 467 32.90 -7.18 -6.67
N LYS A 468 32.48 -6.13 -7.39
CA LYS A 468 31.56 -5.09 -6.89
C LYS A 468 30.16 -5.16 -7.51
N ALA A 469 29.96 -5.93 -8.57
CA ALA A 469 28.70 -5.95 -9.30
C ALA A 469 28.23 -7.39 -9.47
N PHE A 470 27.17 -7.75 -8.75
CA PHE A 470 26.61 -9.09 -8.79
C PHE A 470 25.17 -9.07 -9.32
N TYR A 471 24.78 -10.13 -10.00
CA TYR A 471 23.41 -10.37 -10.44
C TYR A 471 23.00 -11.80 -10.09
N GLY A 472 21.69 -12.05 -10.06
CA GLY A 472 21.14 -13.34 -9.61
C GLY A 472 20.78 -13.34 -8.13
N TRP A 473 19.81 -14.19 -7.77
CA TRP A 473 19.26 -14.25 -6.42
C TRP A 473 20.33 -14.62 -5.37
N ASP A 474 21.09 -15.68 -5.61
CA ASP A 474 21.99 -16.24 -4.60
C ASP A 474 23.16 -15.31 -4.28
N HIS A 475 23.79 -14.72 -5.31
CA HIS A 475 24.85 -13.73 -5.13
C HIS A 475 24.36 -12.47 -4.40
N VAL A 476 23.20 -11.95 -4.78
CA VAL A 476 22.64 -10.74 -4.17
C VAL A 476 22.23 -11.01 -2.73
N LYS A 477 21.70 -12.19 -2.41
CA LYS A 477 21.39 -12.59 -1.04
C LYS A 477 22.65 -12.66 -0.18
N LYS A 478 23.73 -13.28 -0.65
CA LYS A 478 25.02 -13.32 0.07
C LYS A 478 25.58 -11.93 0.31
N ALA A 479 25.47 -11.04 -0.68
CA ALA A 479 25.89 -9.65 -0.54
C ALA A 479 25.04 -8.86 0.47
N GLU A 480 23.74 -9.19 0.55
CA GLU A 480 22.81 -8.63 1.53
C GLU A 480 23.13 -9.09 2.95
N GLU A 481 23.40 -10.39 3.16
CA GLU A 481 23.80 -10.95 4.46
C GLU A 481 25.10 -10.31 4.99
N ARG A 482 26.01 -9.90 4.09
CA ARG A 482 27.25 -9.17 4.44
C ARG A 482 27.05 -7.65 4.56
N GLY A 483 25.84 -7.14 4.27
CA GLY A 483 25.51 -5.71 4.35
C GLY A 483 26.32 -4.81 3.40
N ALA A 484 26.78 -5.36 2.28
CA ALA A 484 27.66 -4.64 1.35
C ALA A 484 26.93 -3.91 0.22
N ILE A 485 25.61 -4.12 0.09
CA ILE A 485 24.82 -3.56 -1.00
C ILE A 485 24.68 -2.05 -0.85
N GLY A 486 25.22 -1.31 -1.83
CA GLY A 486 25.05 0.14 -1.94
C GLY A 486 23.80 0.52 -2.74
N THR A 487 23.65 -0.07 -3.93
CA THR A 487 22.49 0.12 -4.80
C THR A 487 21.91 -1.21 -5.22
N LEU A 488 20.64 -1.45 -4.93
CA LEU A 488 19.89 -2.62 -5.38
C LEU A 488 19.00 -2.25 -6.57
N LEU A 489 19.10 -3.02 -7.66
CA LEU A 489 18.27 -2.91 -8.86
C LEU A 489 17.31 -4.11 -8.87
N VAL A 490 16.00 -3.85 -8.86
CA VAL A 490 14.98 -4.90 -8.87
C VAL A 490 13.90 -4.60 -9.89
N SER A 491 13.57 -5.58 -10.72
CA SER A 491 12.44 -5.51 -11.65
C SER A 491 11.10 -5.72 -10.95
N ASP A 492 10.08 -5.00 -11.38
CA ASP A 492 8.74 -5.09 -10.81
C ASP A 492 8.04 -6.44 -11.04
N GLU A 493 8.43 -7.16 -12.10
CA GLU A 493 7.93 -8.49 -12.44
C GLU A 493 8.16 -9.50 -11.32
N LEU A 494 9.24 -9.35 -10.55
CA LEU A 494 9.59 -10.24 -9.45
C LEU A 494 8.62 -10.13 -8.27
N PHE A 495 8.05 -8.94 -8.03
CA PHE A 495 7.01 -8.78 -7.03
C PHE A 495 5.66 -9.30 -7.53
N ARG A 496 5.50 -9.47 -8.85
CA ARG A 496 4.29 -10.02 -9.46
C ARG A 496 4.30 -11.55 -9.56
N ALA A 497 5.39 -12.21 -9.17
CA ALA A 497 5.48 -13.66 -9.22
C ALA A 497 4.24 -14.35 -8.63
N ALA A 498 3.76 -15.40 -9.30
CA ALA A 498 2.56 -16.13 -8.91
C ALA A 498 2.73 -16.88 -7.58
N ASP A 499 3.97 -17.24 -7.24
CA ASP A 499 4.31 -17.84 -5.96
C ASP A 499 4.49 -16.77 -4.88
N ILE A 500 3.70 -16.88 -3.83
CA ILE A 500 3.71 -15.97 -2.67
C ILE A 500 5.07 -16.03 -1.95
N SER A 501 5.73 -17.19 -1.94
CA SER A 501 7.02 -17.38 -1.27
C SER A 501 8.12 -16.59 -1.96
N THR A 502 8.19 -16.66 -3.30
CA THR A 502 9.12 -15.85 -4.09
C THR A 502 8.90 -14.35 -3.96
N ARG A 503 7.64 -13.90 -3.81
CA ARG A 503 7.36 -12.48 -3.55
C ARG A 503 7.90 -12.05 -2.20
N LYS A 504 7.60 -12.82 -1.14
CA LYS A 504 8.02 -12.50 0.23
C LYS A 504 9.54 -12.42 0.38
N LYS A 505 10.30 -13.31 -0.28
CA LYS A 505 11.77 -13.25 -0.24
C LYS A 505 12.33 -11.95 -0.85
N TYR A 506 11.78 -11.45 -1.96
CA TYR A 506 12.25 -10.21 -2.58
C TYR A 506 11.81 -8.97 -1.81
N ILE A 507 10.62 -9.00 -1.21
CA ILE A 507 10.18 -7.93 -0.29
C ILE A 507 11.14 -7.85 0.90
N HIS A 508 11.48 -9.00 1.51
CA HIS A 508 12.43 -9.04 2.62
C HIS A 508 13.82 -8.51 2.22
N LEU A 509 14.31 -8.89 1.03
CA LEU A 509 15.57 -8.36 0.49
C LEU A 509 15.54 -6.82 0.39
N VAL A 510 14.47 -6.25 -0.16
CA VAL A 510 14.32 -4.79 -0.31
C VAL A 510 14.23 -4.10 1.05
N GLU A 511 13.49 -4.67 1.99
CA GLU A 511 13.39 -4.15 3.36
C GLU A 511 14.74 -4.16 4.07
N SER A 512 15.47 -5.26 3.96
CA SER A 512 16.79 -5.40 4.59
C SER A 512 17.79 -4.40 4.02
N VAL A 513 17.88 -4.28 2.69
CA VAL A 513 18.76 -3.29 2.04
C VAL A 513 18.41 -1.86 2.45
N ARG A 514 17.11 -1.52 2.55
CA ARG A 514 16.68 -0.21 3.05
C ARG A 514 17.07 0.00 4.51
N SER A 515 16.92 -1.01 5.36
CA SER A 515 17.28 -0.93 6.78
C SER A 515 18.78 -0.69 7.01
N MET A 516 19.62 -1.21 6.11
CA MET A 516 21.07 -1.01 6.10
C MET A 516 21.49 0.33 5.47
N GLY A 517 20.54 1.10 4.93
CA GLY A 517 20.79 2.41 4.30
C GLY A 517 21.19 2.33 2.82
N GLY A 518 21.03 1.18 2.18
CA GLY A 518 21.23 1.02 0.73
C GLY A 518 20.12 1.67 -0.09
N LYS A 519 20.45 2.12 -1.30
CA LYS A 519 19.48 2.71 -2.24
C LYS A 519 18.82 1.59 -3.05
N VAL A 520 17.49 1.51 -3.03
CA VAL A 520 16.74 0.55 -3.85
C VAL A 520 16.09 1.29 -5.02
N LEU A 521 16.32 0.78 -6.23
CA LEU A 521 15.71 1.28 -7.47
C LEU A 521 14.82 0.18 -8.06
N LEU A 522 13.54 0.50 -8.22
CA LEU A 522 12.55 -0.38 -8.82
C LEU A 522 12.39 -0.06 -10.31
N PHE A 523 12.71 -1.03 -11.16
CA PHE A 523 12.62 -0.93 -12.61
C PHE A 523 11.28 -1.49 -13.08
N SER A 524 10.66 -0.79 -14.03
CA SER A 524 9.46 -1.28 -14.70
C SER A 524 9.81 -2.22 -15.85
N SER A 525 9.23 -3.41 -15.85
CA SER A 525 9.40 -4.43 -16.90
C SER A 525 8.94 -3.97 -18.30
N LEU A 526 8.02 -3.00 -18.38
CA LEU A 526 7.58 -2.40 -19.65
C LEU A 526 8.48 -1.27 -20.15
N HIS A 527 9.54 -0.96 -19.42
CA HIS A 527 10.55 0.00 -19.80
C HIS A 527 11.77 -0.69 -20.45
N VAL A 528 12.46 -0.02 -21.37
CA VAL A 528 13.65 -0.57 -22.04
C VAL A 528 14.78 -0.92 -21.05
N SER A 529 14.93 -0.13 -19.97
CA SER A 529 15.84 -0.39 -18.86
C SER A 529 15.46 -1.67 -18.10
N GLY A 530 14.17 -1.86 -17.80
CA GLY A 530 13.68 -3.07 -17.13
C GLY A 530 13.81 -4.33 -17.97
N GLU A 531 13.61 -4.23 -19.30
CA GLU A 531 13.84 -5.36 -20.23
C GLU A 531 15.28 -5.89 -20.13
N GLN A 532 16.29 -5.01 -19.95
CA GLN A 532 17.69 -5.43 -19.77
C GLN A 532 17.95 -6.07 -18.41
N LEU A 533 17.40 -5.47 -17.35
CA LEU A 533 17.53 -6.04 -16.01
C LEU A 533 16.89 -7.43 -15.94
N ASN A 534 15.76 -7.62 -16.61
CA ASN A 534 15.09 -8.92 -16.73
C ASN A 534 15.92 -9.97 -17.46
N GLN A 535 16.72 -9.57 -18.46
CA GLN A 535 17.69 -10.49 -19.09
C GLN A 535 18.78 -10.93 -18.10
N LEU A 536 19.08 -10.12 -17.09
CA LEU A 536 19.96 -10.42 -15.97
C LEU A 536 19.21 -10.99 -14.76
N THR A 537 18.22 -11.85 -14.97
CA THR A 537 17.38 -12.50 -13.94
C THR A 537 16.44 -11.58 -13.15
N GLY A 538 16.43 -10.27 -13.44
CA GLY A 538 15.56 -9.28 -12.80
C GLY A 538 16.09 -8.68 -11.50
N VAL A 539 17.19 -9.19 -10.93
CA VAL A 539 17.85 -8.62 -9.74
C VAL A 539 19.35 -8.46 -9.96
N ALA A 540 19.84 -7.26 -9.63
CA ALA A 540 21.25 -6.94 -9.62
C ALA A 540 21.59 -6.02 -8.44
N ALA A 541 22.84 -6.06 -7.98
CA ALA A 541 23.34 -5.23 -6.89
C ALA A 541 24.70 -4.63 -7.23
N ILE A 542 24.88 -3.36 -6.87
CA ILE A 542 26.17 -2.66 -6.85
C ILE A 542 26.59 -2.53 -5.40
N LEU A 543 27.77 -3.06 -5.09
CA LEU A 543 28.32 -3.07 -3.74
C LEU A 543 29.13 -1.82 -3.44
N ASN A 544 29.18 -1.44 -2.15
CA ASN A 544 30.04 -0.37 -1.66
C ASN A 544 31.52 -0.80 -1.59
N PHE A 545 31.77 -2.06 -1.29
CA PHE A 545 33.10 -2.67 -1.16
C PHE A 545 33.15 -3.99 -1.94
N PRO A 546 34.31 -4.35 -2.51
CA PRO A 546 34.45 -5.59 -3.29
C PRO A 546 34.33 -6.82 -2.39
N LEU A 547 33.66 -7.86 -2.89
CA LEU A 547 33.47 -9.15 -2.21
C LEU A 547 33.89 -10.30 -3.15
N PRO A 548 35.19 -10.66 -3.20
CA PRO A 548 35.71 -11.67 -4.14
C PRO A 548 35.21 -13.09 -3.88
N ASP A 549 34.90 -13.45 -2.62
CA ASP A 549 34.59 -14.84 -2.25
C ASP A 549 33.16 -15.31 -2.59
N ILE A 550 32.31 -14.45 -3.18
CA ILE A 550 30.89 -14.79 -3.39
C ILE A 550 30.71 -15.89 -4.45
N GLU A 551 31.56 -15.92 -5.48
CA GLU A 551 31.51 -16.88 -6.58
C GLU A 551 32.15 -18.24 -6.22
N GLU A 552 33.17 -18.25 -5.35
CA GLU A 552 33.93 -19.48 -5.04
C GLU A 552 33.13 -20.50 -4.23
N GLU A 553 32.11 -20.05 -3.49
CA GLU A 553 31.24 -20.90 -2.68
C GLU A 553 30.23 -21.72 -3.50
N GLU A 554 29.96 -21.39 -4.78
CA GLU A 554 29.04 -22.18 -5.62
C GLU A 554 29.62 -23.55 -6.02
N ASN A 555 30.94 -23.73 -5.96
CA ASN A 555 31.62 -24.95 -6.43
C ASN A 555 31.73 -26.06 -5.36
N TYR A 556 31.13 -25.88 -4.17
CA TYR A 556 31.28 -26.80 -3.04
C TYR A 556 29.98 -27.45 -2.52
N GLU A 557 28.84 -27.25 -3.19
CA GLU A 557 27.58 -27.96 -2.86
C GLU A 557 27.19 -29.07 -3.84
#